data_AF-A0A8T1QNG2-F1
#
_entry.id   AF-A0A8T1QNG2-F1
#
_cell.length_a   1.000
_cell.length_b   1.000
_cell.length_c   1.000
_cell.angle_alpha   90.00
_cell.angle_beta   90.00
_cell.angle_gamma   90.00
#
_symmetry.space_group_name_H-M   'P 1'
#
loop_
_entity.id
_entity.type
_entity.pdbx_description
1 polymer ?
#
loop_
_entity_poly.entity_id
_entity_poly.type
_entity_poly.pdbx_seq_one_letter_code
_entity_poly.pdbx_strand_id
1 'polypeptide(L)' 'MLEILLGCKNTGCTFLVGGRNVDGTFKVLEDLDIPEELRDMFISIPDQRFRMDISSTEIRKSLGI' A
#
# COMPACT_ATOMS: atom_id res chain seq x y z
N MET A 1 11.61 10.62 -6.25
CA MET A 1 10.39 9.88 -5.84
C MET A 1 9.26 10.85 -5.52
N LEU A 2 9.46 11.81 -4.62
CA LEU A 2 8.47 12.85 -4.29
C LEU A 2 7.96 13.60 -5.54
N GLU A 3 8.85 14.11 -6.40
CA GLU A 3 8.46 14.80 -7.65
C GLU A 3 7.55 13.96 -8.57
N ILE A 4 7.80 12.65 -8.66
CA ILE A 4 7.00 11.74 -9.49
C ILE A 4 5.59 11.60 -8.90
N LEU A 5 5.50 11.44 -7.58
CA LEU A 5 4.22 11.32 -6.88
C LEU A 5 3.42 12.64 -6.92
N LEU A 6 4.10 13.79 -6.85
CA LEU A 6 3.49 15.10 -7.12
C LEU A 6 2.97 15.21 -8.56
N GLY A 7 3.71 14.68 -9.53
CA GLY A 7 3.23 14.54 -10.90
C GLY A 7 1.93 13.74 -10.99
N CYS A 8 1.83 12.60 -10.31
CA CYS A 8 0.60 11.83 -10.20
C CYS A 8 -0.52 12.59 -9.46
N LYS A 9 -0.18 13.35 -8.42
CA LYS A 9 -1.15 14.20 -7.70
C LYS A 9 -1.82 15.18 -8.64
N ASN A 10 -1.01 15.81 -9.49
CA ASN A 10 -1.46 16.83 -10.44
C ASN A 10 -2.37 16.28 -11.54
N THR A 11 -2.42 14.96 -11.74
CA THR A 11 -3.40 14.33 -12.64
C THR A 11 -4.72 13.99 -11.95
N GLY A 12 -4.87 14.29 -10.67
CA GLY A 12 -6.03 13.89 -9.85
C GLY A 12 -5.98 12.42 -9.42
N CYS A 13 -4.79 11.80 -9.44
CA CYS A 13 -4.64 10.40 -9.05
C CYS A 13 -4.86 10.22 -7.53
N THR A 14 -5.57 9.14 -7.17
CA THR A 14 -5.75 8.69 -5.80
C THR A 14 -5.32 7.23 -5.69
N PHE A 15 -4.60 6.91 -4.63
CA PHE A 15 -4.14 5.56 -4.33
C PHE A 15 -4.98 4.96 -3.21
N LEU A 16 -5.61 3.82 -3.48
CA LEU A 16 -6.23 3.00 -2.45
C LEU A 16 -5.17 2.04 -1.90
N VAL A 17 -4.98 2.05 -0.58
CA VAL A 17 -3.90 1.32 0.09
C VAL A 17 -4.49 0.26 1.01
N GLY A 18 -4.36 -1.00 0.60
CA GLY A 18 -4.70 -2.15 1.45
C GLY A 18 -3.56 -2.48 2.41
N GLY A 19 -3.90 -2.85 3.64
CA GLY A 19 -2.90 -3.32 4.61
C GLY A 19 -2.25 -4.63 4.18
N ARG A 20 -1.01 -4.84 4.62
CA ARG A 20 -0.22 -6.04 4.28
C ARG A 20 0.61 -6.53 5.45
N ASN A 21 0.76 -7.84 5.56
CA ASN A 21 1.74 -8.44 6.46
C ASN A 21 3.17 -8.27 5.91
N VAL A 22 4.01 -7.59 6.69
CA VAL A 22 5.45 -7.40 6.43
C VAL A 22 6.21 -7.93 7.64
N ASP A 23 6.99 -8.99 7.44
CA ASP A 23 7.82 -9.63 8.47
C ASP A 23 7.04 -10.00 9.75
N GLY A 24 5.81 -10.50 9.59
CA GLY A 24 4.94 -10.90 10.69
C GLY A 24 4.12 -9.77 11.31
N THR A 25 4.34 -8.52 10.89
CA THR A 25 3.59 -7.35 11.36
C THR A 25 2.63 -6.88 10.28
N PHE A 26 1.34 -6.82 10.59
CA PHE A 26 0.36 -6.24 9.69
C PHE A 26 0.48 -4.71 9.72
N LYS A 27 0.78 -4.11 8.57
CA LYS A 27 0.92 -2.65 8.40
C LYS A 27 -0.20 -2.08 7.56
N VAL A 28 -0.71 -0.93 7.97
CA VAL A 28 -1.71 -0.12 7.26
C VAL A 28 -1.13 1.21 6.81
N LEU A 29 -1.91 2.02 6.09
CA LEU A 29 -1.47 3.33 5.59
C LEU A 29 -0.97 4.23 6.72
N GLU A 30 -1.62 4.17 7.88
CA GLU A 30 -1.34 4.96 9.06
C GLU A 30 0.03 4.64 9.70
N ASP A 31 0.61 3.47 9.40
CA ASP A 31 1.93 3.07 9.87
C ASP A 31 3.08 3.58 8.97
N LEU A 32 2.74 4.25 7.87
CA LEU A 32 3.71 4.78 6.90
C LEU A 32 4.04 6.25 7.20
N ASP A 33 5.33 6.57 7.16
CA ASP A 33 5.79 7.96 7.19
C ASP A 33 5.65 8.59 5.80
N ILE A 34 4.54 9.30 5.58
CA ILE A 34 4.19 9.92 4.31
C ILE A 34 4.32 11.44 4.43
N PRO A 35 5.05 12.11 3.51
CA PRO A 35 5.10 13.56 3.44
C PRO A 35 3.71 14.18 3.38
N GLU A 36 3.50 15.26 4.15
CA GLU A 36 2.20 15.92 4.27
C GLU A 36 1.60 16.31 2.91
N GLU A 37 2.45 16.78 2.00
CA GLU A 37 2.11 17.19 0.63
C GLU A 37 1.49 16.08 -0.23
N LEU A 38 1.69 14.81 0.15
CA LEU A 38 1.17 13.64 -0.57
C LEU A 38 0.05 12.92 0.18
N ARG A 39 -0.19 13.26 1.46
CA ARG A 39 -1.01 12.46 2.37
C ARG A 39 -2.46 12.34 1.91
N ASP A 40 -3.00 13.38 1.30
CA ASP A 40 -4.35 13.45 0.73
C ASP A 40 -4.55 12.57 -0.52
N MET A 41 -3.47 12.08 -1.14
CA MET A 41 -3.57 11.16 -2.27
C MET A 41 -3.85 9.72 -1.86
N PHE A 42 -3.66 9.36 -0.59
CA PHE A 42 -3.75 7.98 -0.12
C PHE A 42 -4.99 7.78 0.73
N ILE A 43 -5.73 6.72 0.42
CA ILE A 43 -6.91 6.31 1.18
C ILE A 43 -6.70 4.88 1.66
N SER A 44 -6.70 4.70 2.98
CA SER A 44 -6.59 3.39 3.61
C SER A 44 -7.85 2.56 3.35
N ILE A 45 -7.68 1.31 2.93
CA ILE A 45 -8.77 0.35 2.88
C ILE A 45 -8.81 -0.36 4.25
N PRO A 46 -9.93 -0.32 4.99
CA PRO A 46 -10.05 -1.02 6.27
C PRO A 46 -9.71 -2.51 6.14
N ASP A 47 -8.97 -3.04 7.10
CA ASP A 47 -8.55 -4.45 7.16
C ASP A 47 -9.74 -5.42 7.16
N GLN A 48 -10.86 -5.03 7.79
CA GLN A 48 -12.13 -5.76 7.77
C GLN A 48 -12.72 -5.89 6.36
N ARG A 49 -12.41 -4.96 5.44
CA ARG A 49 -12.85 -5.00 4.04
C ARG A 49 -11.84 -5.67 3.14
N PHE A 50 -10.56 -5.51 3.42
CA PHE A 50 -9.49 -6.05 2.60
C PHE A 50 -8.25 -6.37 3.44
N ARG A 51 -8.04 -7.66 3.68
CA ARG A 51 -6.83 -8.20 4.29
C ARG A 51 -6.35 -9.41 3.49
N MET A 52 -5.13 -9.32 2.98
CA MET A 52 -4.48 -10.41 2.26
C MET A 52 -3.16 -10.74 2.95
N ASP A 53 -3.12 -11.88 3.63
CA ASP A 53 -1.93 -12.35 4.35
C ASP A 53 -0.98 -13.18 3.46
N ILE A 54 -1.32 -13.39 2.18
CA ILE A 54 -0.51 -14.11 1.20
C ILE A 54 0.01 -13.18 0.09
N SER A 55 1.23 -13.40 -0.36
CA SER A 55 1.86 -12.68 -1.47
C SER A 55 2.03 -13.55 -2.71
N SER A 56 2.08 -12.94 -3.90
CA SER A 56 2.36 -13.66 -5.14
C SER A 56 3.72 -14.36 -5.12
N THR A 57 4.69 -13.83 -4.38
CA THR A 57 5.99 -14.48 -4.20
C THR A 57 5.86 -15.77 -3.39
N GLU A 58 5.07 -15.78 -2.32
CA GLU A 58 4.78 -17.00 -1.55
C GLU A 58 3.98 -18.00 -2.37
N ILE A 59 3.00 -17.53 -3.16
CA ILE A 59 2.23 -18.39 -4.06
C ILE A 59 3.18 -19.06 -5.07
N ARG A 60 4.04 -18.30 -5.76
CA ARG A 60 5.01 -18.88 -6.71
C ARG A 60 5.94 -19.88 -6.03
N LYS A 61 6.51 -19.53 -4.86
CA LYS A 61 7.32 -20.44 -4.05
C LYS A 61 6.58 -21.74 -3.71
N SER A 62 5.30 -21.66 -3.30
CA SER A 62 4.49 -22.85 -2.98
C SER A 62 4.20 -23.73 -4.19
N LEU A 63 4.20 -23.13 -5.40
CA LEU A 63 4.01 -23.83 -6.66
C LEU A 63 5.33 -24.33 -7.28
N GLY A 64 6.47 -24.07 -6.64
CA GLY A 64 7.80 -24.44 -7.15
C GLY A 64 8.26 -23.64 -8.37
N ILE A 65 7.72 -22.43 -8.57
CA ILE A 65 8.08 -21.49 -9.65
C ILE A 65 9.00 -20.39 -9.12
#